data_AF-A0A9D5LJ81-F1
#
_entry.id   AF-A0A9D5LJ81-F1
#
_cell.length_a   1.000
_cell.length_b   1.000
_cell.length_c   1.000
_cell.angle_alpha   90.00
_cell.angle_beta   90.00
_cell.angle_gamma   90.00
#
_symmetry.space_group_name_H-M   'P 1'
#
loop_
_entity.id
_entity.type
_entity.pdbx_description
1 polymer ?
#
loop_
_entity_poly.entity_id
_entity_poly.type
_entity_poly.pdbx_seq_one_letter_code
_entity_poly.pdbx_strand_id
1 'polypeptide(L)'
;MIRKIMSMLMIAAVAVMAVSCADEQEKKCKEIAEALQKQDFTKVAEVCDGLYSQLPDCNIKTLGDMTLSYITLAAVGITQNDTEGTADAMRRAVGCYDEAMKKDTAKAQEMWQKFAAEKTPEGMSINPTEVIEVFRTSLASFDAQTVPSVDTDSISPAEDIAIEETTAVSEN
;
A
#
# COMPACT_ATOMS: atom_id res chain seq x y z
N MET A 1 22.83 12.50 -46.76
CA MET A 1 21.51 12.01 -46.26
C MET A 1 21.61 10.88 -45.21
N ILE A 2 22.78 10.25 -45.02
CA ILE A 2 23.00 9.16 -44.04
C ILE A 2 22.93 9.59 -42.56
N ARG A 3 23.22 10.85 -42.23
CA ARG A 3 23.19 11.35 -40.84
C ARG A 3 21.79 11.46 -40.21
N LYS A 4 20.71 11.57 -41.01
CA LYS A 4 19.34 11.68 -40.48
C LYS A 4 18.71 10.31 -40.17
N ILE A 5 19.19 9.24 -40.79
CA ILE A 5 18.66 7.88 -40.60
C ILE A 5 19.18 7.26 -39.29
N MET A 6 20.41 7.58 -38.88
CA MET A 6 20.96 7.08 -37.61
C MET A 6 20.32 7.69 -36.35
N SER A 7 19.73 8.89 -36.44
CA SER A 7 19.05 9.49 -35.28
C SER A 7 17.64 8.92 -35.04
N MET A 8 17.04 8.27 -36.04
CA MET A 8 15.70 7.68 -35.96
C MET A 8 15.72 6.24 -35.42
N LEU A 9 16.87 5.55 -35.51
CA LEU A 9 17.07 4.20 -35.01
C LEU A 9 17.30 4.11 -33.49
N MET A 10 17.77 5.17 -32.83
CA MET A 10 17.93 5.18 -31.36
C MET A 10 16.60 5.39 -30.60
N ILE A 11 15.60 6.04 -31.19
CA ILE A 11 14.30 6.27 -30.55
C ILE A 11 13.42 5.00 -30.60
N ALA A 12 13.64 4.14 -31.60
CA ALA A 12 12.91 2.88 -31.73
C ALA A 12 13.33 1.81 -30.71
N ALA A 13 14.58 1.83 -30.22
CA ALA A 13 15.09 0.81 -29.30
C ALA A 13 14.54 0.94 -27.86
N VAL A 14 14.09 2.14 -27.45
CA VAL A 14 13.48 2.36 -26.12
C VAL A 14 12.01 1.91 -26.09
N ALA A 15 11.33 1.90 -27.23
CA ALA A 15 9.93 1.50 -27.32
C ALA A 15 9.72 -0.02 -27.15
N VAL A 16 10.71 -0.86 -27.49
CA VAL A 16 10.57 -2.33 -27.42
C VAL A 16 10.60 -2.85 -25.98
N MET A 17 11.25 -2.14 -25.04
CA MET A 17 11.29 -2.55 -23.63
C MET A 17 9.96 -2.29 -22.90
N ALA A 18 9.22 -1.24 -23.27
CA ALA A 18 7.95 -0.91 -22.64
C ALA A 18 6.82 -1.91 -22.97
N VAL A 19 6.88 -2.58 -24.13
CA VAL A 19 5.89 -3.58 -24.54
C VAL A 19 6.05 -4.86 -23.72
N SER A 20 7.28 -5.28 -23.45
CA SER A 20 7.57 -6.49 -22.64
C SER A 20 6.96 -6.41 -21.25
N CYS A 21 7.06 -5.25 -20.59
CA CYS A 21 6.52 -5.08 -19.24
C CYS A 21 4.98 -5.06 -19.23
N ALA A 22 4.34 -4.52 -20.26
CA ALA A 22 2.89 -4.50 -20.35
C ALA A 22 2.32 -5.92 -20.52
N ASP A 23 2.92 -6.73 -21.40
CA ASP A 23 2.51 -8.12 -21.63
C ASP A 23 2.72 -8.99 -20.38
N GLU A 24 3.82 -8.77 -19.65
CA GLU A 24 4.10 -9.48 -18.40
C GLU A 24 3.10 -9.11 -17.30
N GLN A 25 2.79 -7.83 -17.12
CA GLN A 25 1.76 -7.39 -16.18
C GLN A 25 0.38 -7.95 -16.54
N GLU A 26 0.01 -7.99 -17.83
CA GLU A 26 -1.26 -8.57 -18.26
C GLU A 26 -1.34 -10.07 -17.92
N LYS A 27 -0.25 -10.82 -18.14
CA LYS A 27 -0.18 -12.23 -17.75
C LYS A 27 -0.37 -12.40 -16.24
N LYS A 28 0.26 -11.55 -15.43
CA LYS A 28 0.12 -11.58 -13.96
C LYS A 28 -1.30 -11.26 -13.51
N CYS A 29 -1.96 -10.27 -14.14
CA CYS A 29 -3.38 -9.99 -13.88
C CYS A 29 -4.29 -11.20 -14.23
N LYS A 30 -4.00 -11.93 -15.32
CA LYS A 30 -4.72 -13.17 -15.65
C LYS A 30 -4.49 -14.26 -14.61
N GLU A 31 -3.24 -14.45 -14.18
CA GLU A 31 -2.90 -15.39 -13.10
C GLU A 31 -3.66 -15.07 -11.80
N ILE A 32 -3.75 -13.79 -11.43
CA ILE A 32 -4.55 -13.32 -10.29
C ILE A 32 -6.04 -13.66 -10.46
N ALA A 33 -6.63 -13.33 -11.61
CA ALA A 33 -8.04 -13.57 -11.87
C ALA A 33 -8.38 -15.07 -11.83
N GLU A 34 -7.55 -15.93 -12.41
CA GLU A 34 -7.72 -17.38 -12.36
C GLU A 34 -7.59 -17.93 -10.93
N ALA A 35 -6.65 -17.41 -10.14
CA ALA A 35 -6.47 -17.81 -8.74
C ALA A 35 -7.67 -17.39 -7.88
N LEU A 36 -8.20 -16.16 -8.08
CA LEU A 36 -9.42 -15.69 -7.41
C LEU A 36 -10.63 -16.58 -7.73
N GLN A 37 -10.82 -16.98 -8.99
CA GLN A 37 -11.90 -17.90 -9.38
C GLN A 37 -11.79 -19.27 -8.71
N LYS A 38 -10.56 -19.75 -8.49
CA LYS A 38 -10.28 -21.00 -7.79
C LYS A 38 -10.23 -20.85 -6.27
N GLN A 39 -10.42 -19.64 -5.75
CA GLN A 39 -10.26 -19.30 -4.33
C GLN A 39 -8.88 -19.66 -3.77
N ASP A 40 -7.84 -19.67 -4.61
CA ASP A 40 -6.46 -19.90 -4.21
C ASP A 40 -5.83 -18.57 -3.74
N PHE A 41 -6.24 -18.15 -2.54
CA PHE A 41 -5.85 -16.85 -1.99
C PHE A 41 -4.35 -16.75 -1.68
N THR A 42 -3.69 -17.89 -1.41
CA THR A 42 -2.22 -17.94 -1.28
C THR A 42 -1.56 -17.54 -2.59
N LYS A 43 -2.05 -18.08 -3.72
CA LYS A 43 -1.49 -17.71 -5.02
C LYS A 43 -1.79 -16.27 -5.41
N VAL A 44 -2.99 -15.77 -5.08
CA VAL A 44 -3.34 -14.35 -5.28
C VAL A 44 -2.34 -13.45 -4.55
N ALA A 45 -2.06 -13.74 -3.27
CA ALA A 45 -1.09 -12.97 -2.48
C ALA A 45 0.31 -13.03 -3.10
N GLU A 46 0.82 -14.22 -3.44
CA GLU A 46 2.15 -14.39 -4.05
C GLU A 46 2.32 -13.57 -5.34
N VAL A 47 1.32 -13.61 -6.23
CA VAL A 47 1.39 -12.89 -7.51
C VAL A 47 1.26 -11.39 -7.31
N CYS A 48 0.34 -10.94 -6.45
CA CYS A 48 0.20 -9.53 -6.12
C CYS A 48 1.48 -8.97 -5.49
N ASP A 49 2.13 -9.71 -4.60
CA ASP A 49 3.35 -9.28 -3.91
C ASP A 49 4.53 -9.10 -4.87
N GLY A 50 4.63 -9.99 -5.85
CA GLY A 50 5.59 -9.86 -6.95
C GLY A 50 5.39 -8.55 -7.71
N LEU A 51 4.15 -8.21 -8.07
CA LEU A 51 3.83 -6.94 -8.72
C LEU A 51 4.03 -5.74 -7.80
N TYR A 52 3.71 -5.87 -6.51
CA TYR A 52 3.82 -4.78 -5.53
C TYR A 52 5.27 -4.34 -5.32
N SER A 53 6.24 -5.25 -5.45
CA SER A 53 7.66 -4.90 -5.43
C SER A 53 8.08 -3.96 -6.58
N GLN A 54 7.25 -3.84 -7.62
CA GLN A 54 7.45 -3.02 -8.83
C GLN A 54 6.29 -2.01 -8.99
N LEU A 55 5.69 -1.57 -7.89
CA LEU A 55 4.47 -0.76 -7.89
C LEU A 55 4.52 0.48 -8.81
N PRO A 56 5.61 1.29 -8.85
CA PRO A 56 5.66 2.48 -9.70
C PRO A 56 5.62 2.16 -11.22
N ASP A 57 6.07 0.96 -11.59
CA ASP A 57 6.13 0.51 -12.99
C ASP A 57 4.81 -0.11 -13.45
N CYS A 58 3.90 -0.41 -12.53
CA CYS A 58 2.58 -0.93 -12.85
C CYS A 58 1.74 0.11 -13.60
N ASN A 59 1.00 -0.36 -14.60
CA ASN A 59 0.00 0.48 -15.26
C ASN A 59 -1.27 0.59 -14.39
N ILE A 60 -2.13 1.57 -14.68
CA ILE A 60 -3.33 1.86 -13.87
C ILE A 60 -4.27 0.67 -13.78
N LYS A 61 -4.42 -0.12 -14.87
CA LYS A 61 -5.27 -1.31 -14.85
C LYS A 61 -4.72 -2.35 -13.88
N THR A 62 -3.41 -2.62 -13.94
CA THR A 62 -2.76 -3.55 -13.03
C THR A 62 -2.88 -3.08 -11.58
N LEU A 63 -2.67 -1.79 -11.31
CA LEU A 63 -2.89 -1.22 -9.97
C LEU A 63 -4.36 -1.37 -9.52
N GLY A 64 -5.32 -1.23 -10.45
CA GLY A 64 -6.73 -1.49 -10.22
C GLY A 64 -7.03 -2.94 -9.82
N ASP A 65 -6.54 -3.89 -10.61
CA ASP A 65 -6.70 -5.32 -10.34
C ASP A 65 -6.07 -5.71 -8.99
N MET A 66 -4.88 -5.17 -8.68
CA MET A 66 -4.21 -5.39 -7.40
C MET A 66 -4.97 -4.77 -6.23
N THR A 67 -5.55 -3.57 -6.39
CA THR A 67 -6.35 -2.92 -5.34
C THR A 67 -7.53 -3.79 -4.94
N LEU A 68 -8.31 -4.29 -5.91
CA LEU A 68 -9.44 -5.19 -5.65
C LEU A 68 -8.99 -6.54 -5.06
N SER A 69 -7.85 -7.05 -5.52
CA SER A 69 -7.29 -8.30 -5.02
C SER A 69 -6.89 -8.19 -3.56
N TYR A 70 -6.21 -7.12 -3.16
CA TYR A 70 -5.85 -6.88 -1.76
C TYR A 70 -7.08 -6.56 -0.88
N ILE A 71 -8.12 -5.90 -1.41
CA ILE A 71 -9.41 -5.76 -0.71
C ILE A 71 -10.00 -7.15 -0.41
N THR A 72 -9.94 -8.06 -1.38
CA THR A 72 -10.42 -9.44 -1.20
C THR A 72 -9.57 -10.21 -0.20
N LEU A 73 -8.24 -10.09 -0.26
CA LEU A 73 -7.33 -10.72 0.71
C LEU A 73 -7.57 -10.20 2.13
N ALA A 74 -7.83 -8.90 2.31
CA ALA A 74 -8.18 -8.34 3.61
C ALA A 74 -9.51 -8.92 4.13
N ALA A 75 -10.53 -9.05 3.28
CA ALA A 75 -11.79 -9.68 3.65
C ALA A 75 -11.60 -11.16 4.05
N VAL A 76 -10.77 -11.91 3.31
CA VAL A 76 -10.41 -13.30 3.64
C VAL A 76 -9.67 -13.36 4.99
N GLY A 77 -8.69 -12.49 5.21
CA GLY A 77 -7.96 -12.42 6.48
C GLY A 77 -8.88 -12.16 7.68
N ILE A 78 -9.87 -11.28 7.53
CA ILE A 78 -10.91 -11.03 8.55
C ILE A 78 -11.66 -12.32 8.88
N THR A 79 -12.10 -13.09 7.88
CA THR A 79 -12.82 -14.36 8.11
C THR A 79 -11.96 -15.43 8.77
N GLN A 80 -10.64 -15.34 8.61
CA GLN A 80 -9.67 -16.27 9.18
C GLN A 80 -9.12 -15.82 10.54
N ASN A 81 -9.53 -14.64 11.03
CA ASN A 81 -8.97 -13.97 12.21
C ASN A 81 -7.44 -13.69 12.11
N ASP A 82 -6.92 -13.57 10.89
CA ASP A 82 -5.53 -13.19 10.64
C ASP A 82 -5.41 -11.66 10.67
N THR A 83 -5.14 -11.13 11.85
CA THR A 83 -5.13 -9.67 12.08
C THR A 83 -3.97 -8.99 11.36
N GLU A 84 -2.77 -9.56 11.41
CA GLU A 84 -1.58 -8.97 10.78
C GLU A 84 -1.68 -9.04 9.26
N GLY A 85 -2.03 -10.20 8.70
CA GLY A 85 -2.21 -10.35 7.25
C GLY A 85 -3.34 -9.47 6.71
N THR A 86 -4.42 -9.29 7.49
CA THR A 86 -5.48 -8.32 7.16
C THR A 86 -4.94 -6.90 7.08
N ALA A 87 -4.22 -6.44 8.10
CA ALA A 87 -3.66 -5.09 8.13
C ALA A 87 -2.68 -4.87 6.97
N ASP A 88 -1.84 -5.85 6.66
CA ASP A 88 -0.90 -5.76 5.54
C ASP A 88 -1.62 -5.73 4.18
N ALA A 89 -2.66 -6.54 3.98
CA ALA A 89 -3.48 -6.47 2.79
C ALA A 89 -4.17 -5.11 2.66
N MET A 90 -4.71 -4.54 3.74
CA MET A 90 -5.28 -3.20 3.75
C MET A 90 -4.26 -2.14 3.34
N ARG A 91 -3.04 -2.16 3.90
CA ARG A 91 -1.96 -1.22 3.54
C ARG A 91 -1.60 -1.33 2.06
N ARG A 92 -1.49 -2.54 1.53
CA ARG A 92 -1.16 -2.76 0.13
C ARG A 92 -2.27 -2.32 -0.81
N ALA A 93 -3.55 -2.54 -0.45
CA ALA A 93 -4.68 -2.01 -1.19
C ALA A 93 -4.63 -0.47 -1.28
N VAL A 94 -4.39 0.22 -0.15
CA VAL A 94 -4.24 1.68 -0.11
C VAL A 94 -3.08 2.13 -0.99
N GLY A 95 -1.92 1.47 -0.89
CA GLY A 95 -0.75 1.80 -1.70
C GLY A 95 -1.00 1.67 -3.21
N CYS A 96 -1.67 0.60 -3.66
CA CYS A 96 -2.03 0.43 -5.08
C CYS A 96 -2.99 1.52 -5.55
N TYR A 97 -4.00 1.84 -4.75
CA TYR A 97 -4.96 2.90 -5.04
C TYR A 97 -4.28 4.26 -5.19
N ASP A 98 -3.41 4.61 -4.23
CA ASP A 98 -2.71 5.89 -4.19
C ASP A 98 -1.73 6.03 -5.37
N GLU A 99 -0.99 4.96 -5.71
CA GLU A 99 -0.08 5.00 -6.85
C GLU A 99 -0.85 5.17 -8.17
N ALA A 100 -2.02 4.55 -8.32
CA ALA A 100 -2.87 4.75 -9.50
C ALA A 100 -3.35 6.21 -9.61
N MET A 101 -3.81 6.78 -8.50
CA MET A 101 -4.28 8.16 -8.42
C MET A 101 -3.17 9.17 -8.71
N LYS A 102 -1.94 8.88 -8.29
CA LYS A 102 -0.73 9.66 -8.59
C LYS A 102 -0.32 9.58 -10.06
N LYS A 103 -0.51 8.42 -10.70
CA LYS A 103 -0.09 8.17 -12.09
C LYS A 103 -0.97 8.90 -13.10
N ASP A 104 -2.29 8.80 -12.94
CA ASP A 104 -3.28 9.54 -13.75
C ASP A 104 -4.60 9.56 -12.99
N THR A 105 -4.86 10.66 -12.29
CA THR A 105 -6.03 10.81 -11.41
C THR A 105 -7.34 10.62 -12.16
N ALA A 106 -7.46 11.17 -13.38
CA ALA A 106 -8.71 11.13 -14.14
C ALA A 106 -9.03 9.69 -14.58
N LYS A 107 -8.04 8.98 -15.14
CA LYS A 107 -8.23 7.58 -15.56
C LYS A 107 -8.46 6.65 -14.37
N ALA A 108 -7.76 6.87 -13.26
CA ALA A 108 -7.98 6.10 -12.03
C ALA A 108 -9.40 6.31 -11.50
N GLN A 109 -9.87 7.56 -11.39
CA GLN A 109 -11.24 7.86 -10.97
C GLN A 109 -12.30 7.23 -11.87
N GLU A 110 -12.11 7.30 -13.19
CA GLU A 110 -13.02 6.64 -14.15
C GLU A 110 -13.08 5.12 -13.91
N MET A 111 -11.92 4.49 -13.66
CA MET A 111 -11.84 3.07 -13.35
C MET A 111 -12.55 2.71 -12.04
N TRP A 112 -12.35 3.49 -10.97
CA TRP A 112 -12.99 3.26 -9.68
C TRP A 112 -14.51 3.42 -9.76
N GLN A 113 -15.00 4.39 -10.54
CA GLN A 113 -16.43 4.54 -10.80
C GLN A 113 -17.01 3.34 -11.56
N LYS A 114 -16.27 2.78 -12.51
CA LYS A 114 -16.68 1.55 -13.21
C LYS A 114 -16.81 0.36 -12.26
N PHE A 115 -15.81 0.14 -11.40
CA PHE A 115 -15.87 -0.93 -10.40
C PHE A 115 -17.03 -0.73 -9.41
N ALA A 116 -17.27 0.51 -8.96
CA ALA A 116 -18.40 0.82 -8.08
C ALA A 116 -19.77 0.62 -8.76
N ALA A 117 -19.85 0.78 -10.08
CA ALA A 117 -21.06 0.56 -10.86
C ALA A 117 -21.29 -0.92 -11.23
N GLU A 118 -20.23 -1.72 -11.29
CA GLU A 118 -20.32 -3.16 -11.51
C GLU A 118 -20.95 -3.87 -10.31
N LYS A 119 -21.81 -4.83 -10.61
CA LYS A 119 -22.41 -5.70 -9.61
C LYS A 119 -21.78 -7.08 -9.71
N THR A 120 -21.44 -7.65 -8.56
CA THR A 120 -21.09 -9.06 -8.48
C THR A 120 -22.30 -9.92 -8.89
N PRO A 121 -22.11 -11.22 -9.19
CA PRO A 121 -23.22 -12.14 -9.48
C PRO A 121 -24.30 -12.16 -8.38
N GLU A 122 -23.93 -11.86 -7.13
CA GLU A 122 -24.80 -11.77 -5.95
C GLU A 122 -25.51 -10.42 -5.83
N GLY A 123 -25.29 -9.50 -6.78
CA GLY A 123 -25.91 -8.19 -6.84
C GLY A 123 -25.27 -7.13 -5.95
N MET A 124 -24.14 -7.43 -5.31
CA MET A 124 -23.40 -6.49 -4.47
C MET A 124 -22.49 -5.61 -5.33
N SER A 125 -22.32 -4.34 -4.97
CA SER A 125 -21.31 -3.46 -5.58
C SER A 125 -20.19 -3.21 -4.57
N ILE A 126 -18.94 -3.32 -5.01
CA ILE A 126 -17.79 -2.94 -4.20
C ILE A 126 -17.37 -1.56 -4.68
N ASN A 127 -17.53 -0.53 -3.85
CA ASN A 127 -16.98 0.80 -4.14
C ASN A 127 -15.54 0.87 -3.59
N PRO A 128 -14.50 0.80 -4.43
CA PRO A 128 -13.12 0.74 -3.95
C PRO A 128 -12.75 2.01 -3.17
N THR A 129 -13.29 3.17 -3.57
CA THR A 129 -12.99 4.43 -2.88
C THR A 129 -13.47 4.41 -1.44
N GLU A 130 -14.71 3.97 -1.20
CA GLU A 130 -15.25 3.87 0.16
C GLU A 130 -14.50 2.83 1.01
N VAL A 131 -14.19 1.67 0.42
CA VAL A 131 -13.43 0.62 1.11
C VAL A 131 -12.03 1.11 1.50
N ILE A 132 -11.35 1.84 0.63
CA ILE A 132 -10.02 2.41 0.90
C ILE A 132 -10.07 3.43 2.04
N GLU A 133 -11.09 4.29 2.13
CA GLU A 133 -11.24 5.20 3.28
C GLU A 133 -11.48 4.45 4.60
N VAL A 134 -12.27 3.37 4.57
CA VAL A 134 -12.46 2.49 5.73
C VAL A 134 -11.15 1.84 6.14
N PHE A 135 -10.34 1.38 5.17
CA PHE A 135 -9.04 0.79 5.43
C PHE A 135 -8.09 1.80 6.07
N ARG A 136 -8.00 3.03 5.55
CA ARG A 136 -7.17 4.08 6.17
C ARG A 136 -7.57 4.35 7.62
N THR A 137 -8.86 4.42 7.90
CA THR A 137 -9.38 4.62 9.28
C THR A 137 -9.05 3.44 10.19
N SER A 138 -9.20 2.22 9.68
CA SER A 138 -8.91 0.98 10.41
C SER A 138 -7.41 0.86 10.72
N LEU A 139 -6.56 1.17 9.74
CA LEU A 139 -5.11 1.16 9.88
C LEU A 139 -4.61 2.20 10.88
N ALA A 140 -5.14 3.42 10.85
CA ALA A 140 -4.78 4.43 11.85
C ALA A 140 -5.10 3.96 13.29
N SER A 141 -6.23 3.27 13.46
CA SER A 141 -6.62 2.69 14.75
C SER A 141 -5.75 1.50 15.15
N PHE A 142 -5.35 0.67 14.19
CA PHE A 142 -4.47 -0.48 14.39
C PHE A 142 -3.05 -0.04 14.79
N ASP A 143 -2.49 0.92 14.06
CA ASP A 143 -1.14 1.45 14.31
C ASP A 143 -1.08 2.13 15.69
N ALA A 144 -2.12 2.87 16.10
CA ALA A 144 -2.19 3.49 17.42
C ALA A 144 -2.17 2.48 18.59
N GLN A 145 -2.69 1.27 18.38
CA GLN A 145 -2.71 0.20 19.39
C GLN A 145 -1.39 -0.59 19.46
N THR A 146 -0.56 -0.51 18.40
CA THR A 146 0.68 -1.27 18.28
C THR A 146 1.93 -0.44 18.60
N VAL A 147 1.80 0.89 18.79
CA VAL A 147 2.88 1.70 19.36
C VAL A 147 3.10 1.25 20.81
N PRO A 148 4.30 0.76 21.18
CA PRO A 148 4.59 0.45 22.58
C PRO A 148 4.41 1.73 23.39
N SER A 149 3.61 1.66 24.45
CA SER A 149 3.54 2.73 25.45
C SER A 149 4.96 3.00 25.93
N VAL A 150 5.50 4.16 25.58
CA VAL A 150 6.75 4.62 26.18
C VAL A 150 6.43 4.82 27.66
N ASP A 151 6.90 3.90 28.50
CA ASP A 151 6.88 4.06 29.95
C ASP A 151 7.56 5.38 30.28
N THR A 152 6.76 6.39 30.63
CA THR A 152 7.23 7.71 31.05
C THR A 152 7.62 7.73 32.53
N ASP A 153 7.68 6.56 33.18
CA ASP A 153 8.02 6.37 34.61
C ASP A 153 9.53 6.38 34.90
N SER A 154 10.35 7.05 34.10
CA SER A 154 11.75 7.33 34.43
C SER A 154 12.11 8.80 34.29
N ILE A 155 11.27 9.67 34.87
CA ILE A 155 11.74 10.94 35.42
C ILE A 155 11.96 10.71 36.91
N SER A 156 13.21 10.40 37.26
CA SER A 156 13.68 10.43 38.65
C SER A 156 13.59 11.88 39.16
N PRO A 157 12.96 12.17 40.31
CA PRO A 157 12.98 13.51 40.87
C PRO A 157 14.42 13.81 41.33
N ALA A 158 15.01 14.85 40.75
CA ALA A 158 16.24 15.42 41.23
C ALA A 158 15.98 16.14 42.56
N GLU A 159 16.36 15.53 43.67
CA GLU A 159 16.51 16.19 44.97
C GLU A 159 17.84 15.74 45.59
N ASP A 160 18.86 16.59 45.51
CA ASP A 160 19.71 17.00 46.63
C ASP A 160 20.85 17.90 46.10
N ILE A 161 20.60 19.20 46.06
CA ILE A 161 21.67 20.21 46.06
C ILE A 161 21.84 20.64 47.52
N ALA A 162 22.84 20.07 48.18
CA ALA A 162 23.29 20.53 49.49
C ALA A 162 23.81 21.97 49.38
N ILE A 163 23.20 22.89 50.11
CA ILE A 163 23.70 24.25 50.31
C ILE A 163 24.65 24.20 51.50
N GLU A 164 25.94 24.40 51.25
CA GLU A 164 26.95 24.60 52.30
C GLU A 164 26.69 25.92 53.04
N GLU A 165 26.34 25.84 54.32
CA GLU A 165 26.29 26.98 55.23
C GLU A 165 27.69 27.20 55.84
N THR A 166 28.45 28.14 55.26
CA THR A 166 29.68 28.66 55.86
C THR A 166 29.32 29.71 56.92
N THR A 167 29.38 29.34 58.20
CA THR A 167 29.35 30.31 59.31
C THR A 167 30.77 30.65 59.74
N ALA A 168 31.22 31.84 59.35
CA ALA A 168 32.32 32.54 60.00
C ALA A 168 31.73 33.42 61.12
N VAL A 169 32.09 33.18 62.37
CA VAL A 169 31.88 34.14 63.46
C VAL A 169 33.19 34.38 64.18
N SER A 170 33.55 35.66 64.16
CA SER A 170 34.71 36.34 64.72
C SER A 170 34.81 36.23 66.24
N GLU A 171 36.05 36.12 66.71
CA GLU A 171 36.47 36.43 68.08
C GLU A 171 36.11 37.87 68.46
N ASN A 172 35.59 38.06 69.69
CA ASN A 172 35.99 39.11 70.62
C ASN A 172 35.53 38.76 72.04
#